data_AF-A0A2T6KMG7-F1
#
_entry.id   AF-A0A2T6KMG7-F1
#
_cell.length_a   1.000
_cell.length_b   1.000
_cell.length_c   1.000
_cell.angle_alpha   90.00
_cell.angle_beta   90.00
_cell.angle_gamma   90.00
#
_symmetry.space_group_name_H-M   'P 1'
#
loop_
_entity.id
_entity.type
_entity.pdbx_description
1 polymer ?
#
loop_
_entity_poly.entity_id
_entity_poly.type
_entity_poly.pdbx_seq_one_letter_code
_entity_poly.pdbx_strand_id
1 'polypeptide(L)'
;MIPEADAARLHRQLRHEEPEMAPVLAAYAGFETANYILAHRIPKPAQWVLKALPKAAAASLLSQAIARHAWTFVGSGRLHVTDPWTFEIEDNPLIRGETSSQCLCDWHVGVFRQLYQTLVSSDCICAETRCGAQEKGNRCRFELSL
;
A
#
# COMPACT_ATOMS: atom_id res chain seq x y z
N MET A 1 -16.27 -6.88 4.84
CA MET A 1 -15.53 -5.82 4.14
C MET A 1 -16.26 -4.52 4.42
N ILE A 2 -15.57 -3.42 4.71
CA ILE A 2 -16.22 -2.13 4.99
C ILE A 2 -16.51 -1.37 3.68
N PRO A 3 -17.52 -0.48 3.63
CA PRO A 3 -17.76 0.37 2.47
C PRO A 3 -16.59 1.33 2.19
N GLU A 4 -16.23 1.53 0.92
CA GLU A 4 -15.12 2.40 0.51
C GLU A 4 -15.28 3.84 1.01
N ALA A 5 -16.50 4.38 0.92
CA ALA A 5 -16.80 5.73 1.36
C ALA A 5 -16.55 5.92 2.87
N ASP A 6 -16.75 4.87 3.66
CA ASP A 6 -16.49 4.90 5.11
C ASP A 6 -14.99 4.89 5.39
N ALA A 7 -14.22 4.08 4.67
CA ALA A 7 -12.77 4.08 4.76
C ALA A 7 -12.19 5.44 4.35
N ALA A 8 -12.60 5.98 3.20
CA ALA A 8 -12.15 7.28 2.72
C ALA A 8 -12.48 8.41 3.71
N ARG A 9 -13.70 8.39 4.29
CA ARG A 9 -14.10 9.37 5.32
C ARG A 9 -13.25 9.24 6.58
N LEU A 10 -12.97 8.02 7.05
CA LEU A 10 -12.12 7.79 8.22
C LEU A 10 -10.71 8.36 8.01
N HIS A 11 -10.07 8.07 6.88
CA HIS A 11 -8.72 8.56 6.58
C HIS A 11 -8.68 10.10 6.51
N ARG A 12 -9.68 10.71 5.88
CA ARG A 12 -9.80 12.17 5.81
C ARG A 12 -10.00 12.79 7.19
N GLN A 13 -10.89 12.22 8.00
CA GLN A 13 -11.18 12.73 9.34
C GLN A 13 -9.94 12.62 10.24
N LEU A 14 -9.22 11.49 10.17
CA LEU A 14 -7.99 11.29 10.93
C LEU A 14 -6.95 12.37 10.61
N ARG A 15 -6.74 12.68 9.33
CA ARG A 15 -5.83 13.76 8.92
C ARG A 15 -6.29 15.15 9.36
N HIS A 16 -7.60 15.36 9.43
CA HIS A 16 -8.17 16.64 9.85
C HIS A 16 -8.11 16.85 11.37
N GLU A 17 -8.46 15.83 12.16
CA GLU A 17 -8.52 15.91 13.62
C GLU A 17 -7.15 15.74 14.27
N GLU A 18 -6.30 14.87 13.73
CA GLU A 18 -5.01 14.49 14.32
C GLU A 18 -3.88 14.55 13.28
N PRO A 19 -3.61 15.72 12.67
CA PRO A 19 -2.70 15.84 11.52
C PRO A 19 -1.27 15.36 11.83
N GLU A 20 -0.80 15.53 13.06
CA GLU A 20 0.54 15.08 13.48
C GLU A 20 0.64 13.56 13.62
N MET A 21 -0.42 12.92 14.10
CA MET A 21 -0.45 11.47 14.35
C MET A 21 -0.96 10.68 13.15
N ALA A 22 -1.70 11.31 12.24
CA ALA A 22 -2.33 10.65 11.11
C ALA A 22 -1.36 9.80 10.26
N PRO A 23 -0.13 10.26 9.91
CA PRO A 23 0.81 9.44 9.15
C PRO A 23 1.20 8.15 9.89
N VAL A 24 1.51 8.27 11.18
CA VAL A 24 1.94 7.13 12.03
C VAL A 24 0.80 6.14 12.22
N LEU A 25 -0.39 6.63 12.54
CA LEU A 25 -1.58 5.80 12.75
C LEU A 25 -2.03 5.12 11.46
N ALA A 26 -2.00 5.82 10.33
CA ALA A 26 -2.33 5.25 9.03
C ALA A 26 -1.31 4.18 8.61
N ALA A 27 -0.01 4.44 8.75
CA ALA A 27 1.03 3.46 8.48
C ALA A 27 0.89 2.22 9.36
N TYR A 28 0.62 2.40 10.66
CA TYR A 28 0.40 1.29 11.59
C TYR A 28 -0.85 0.48 11.23
N ALA A 29 -1.96 1.14 10.87
CA ALA A 29 -3.15 0.46 10.38
C ALA A 29 -2.88 -0.32 9.08
N GLY A 30 -2.02 0.21 8.20
CA GLY A 30 -1.55 -0.49 7.00
C GLY A 30 -0.73 -1.74 7.33
N PHE A 31 0.20 -1.63 8.29
CA PHE A 31 0.97 -2.75 8.82
C PHE A 31 0.07 -3.86 9.37
N GLU A 32 -0.91 -3.52 10.21
CA GLU A 32 -1.85 -4.51 10.76
C GLU A 32 -2.75 -5.14 9.67
N THR A 33 -3.10 -4.36 8.65
CA THR A 33 -3.82 -4.89 7.49
C THR A 33 -2.97 -5.92 6.73
N ALA A 34 -1.68 -5.65 6.52
CA ALA A 34 -0.78 -6.62 5.91
C ALA A 34 -0.65 -7.90 6.74
N ASN A 35 -0.55 -7.78 8.08
CA ASN A 35 -0.54 -8.95 8.97
C ASN A 35 -1.82 -9.78 8.85
N TYR A 36 -2.98 -9.11 8.78
CA TYR A 36 -4.25 -9.79 8.53
C TYR A 36 -4.25 -10.53 7.18
N ILE A 37 -3.74 -9.91 6.11
CA ILE A 37 -3.61 -10.52 4.77
C ILE A 37 -2.69 -11.75 4.83
N LEU A 38 -1.53 -11.63 5.48
CA LEU A 38 -0.57 -12.71 5.67
C LEU A 38 -1.17 -13.87 6.49
N ALA A 39 -1.99 -13.59 7.48
CA ALA A 39 -2.60 -14.62 8.31
C ALA A 39 -3.78 -15.33 7.62
N HIS A 40 -4.60 -14.60 6.86
CA HIS A 40 -5.92 -15.08 6.43
C HIS A 40 -6.15 -15.12 4.92
N ARG A 41 -5.31 -14.46 4.11
CA ARG A 41 -5.56 -14.31 2.66
C ARG A 41 -4.45 -14.87 1.77
N ILE A 42 -3.21 -14.96 2.27
CA ILE A 42 -2.10 -15.58 1.54
C ILE A 42 -1.83 -16.97 2.14
N PRO A 43 -2.10 -18.07 1.43
CA PRO A 43 -1.88 -19.42 1.96
C PRO A 43 -0.43 -19.66 2.38
N LYS A 44 -0.21 -20.41 3.48
CA LYS A 44 1.13 -20.71 4.01
C LYS A 44 2.09 -21.31 2.97
N PRO A 45 1.68 -22.25 2.09
CA PRO A 45 2.57 -22.77 1.05
C PRO A 45 3.08 -21.68 0.10
N ALA A 46 2.21 -20.73 -0.28
CA ALA A 46 2.61 -19.61 -1.14
C ALA A 46 3.62 -18.69 -0.45
N GLN A 47 3.45 -18.43 0.85
CA GLN A 47 4.43 -17.66 1.62
C GLN A 47 5.78 -18.36 1.71
N TRP A 48 5.79 -19.69 1.88
CA TRP A 48 7.02 -20.48 1.93
C TRP A 48 7.77 -20.43 0.59
N VAL A 49 7.05 -20.58 -0.52
CA VAL A 49 7.63 -20.45 -1.86
C VAL A 49 8.26 -19.07 -2.04
N LEU A 50 7.54 -17.99 -1.72
CA LEU A 50 8.06 -16.63 -1.85
C LEU A 50 9.34 -16.41 -1.03
N LYS A 51 9.36 -16.88 0.22
CA LYS A 51 10.51 -16.76 1.12
C LYS A 51 11.74 -17.57 0.69
N ALA A 52 11.55 -18.63 -0.09
CA ALA A 52 12.64 -19.46 -0.59
C ALA A 52 13.25 -18.94 -1.91
N LEU A 53 12.55 -18.04 -2.60
CA LEU A 53 13.01 -17.48 -3.87
C LEU A 53 14.08 -16.39 -3.66
N PRO A 54 14.96 -16.16 -4.64
CA PRO A 54 15.79 -14.95 -4.68
C PRO A 54 14.93 -13.68 -4.68
N LYS A 55 15.41 -12.61 -4.03
CA LYS A 55 14.67 -11.36 -3.80
C LYS A 55 13.96 -10.82 -5.05
N ALA A 56 14.64 -10.79 -6.20
CA ALA A 56 14.08 -10.30 -7.46
C ALA A 56 12.90 -11.15 -7.97
N ALA A 57 12.99 -12.48 -7.84
CA ALA A 57 11.92 -13.39 -8.24
C ALA A 57 10.74 -13.32 -7.26
N ALA A 58 11.02 -13.25 -5.95
CA ALA A 58 10.00 -13.07 -4.92
C ALA A 58 9.22 -11.75 -5.12
N ALA A 59 9.93 -10.64 -5.35
CA ALA A 59 9.32 -9.34 -5.65
C ALA A 59 8.45 -9.38 -6.91
N SER A 60 8.93 -10.01 -7.98
CA SER A 60 8.20 -10.14 -9.25
C SER A 60 6.91 -10.95 -9.08
N LEU A 61 6.97 -12.06 -8.35
CA LEU A 61 5.80 -12.90 -8.13
C LEU A 61 4.80 -12.23 -7.17
N LEU A 62 5.30 -11.57 -6.12
CA LEU A 62 4.47 -10.86 -5.15
C LEU A 62 3.76 -9.67 -5.79
N SER A 63 4.44 -8.84 -6.58
CA SER A 63 3.84 -7.68 -7.24
C SER A 63 2.72 -8.10 -8.21
N GLN A 64 2.91 -9.19 -8.96
CA GLN A 64 1.88 -9.77 -9.83
C GLN A 64 0.70 -10.33 -9.04
N ALA A 65 0.94 -10.94 -7.87
CA ALA A 65 -0.14 -11.40 -6.99
C ALA A 65 -0.93 -10.22 -6.42
N ILE A 66 -0.26 -9.15 -6.00
CA ILE A 66 -0.88 -7.91 -5.54
C ILE A 66 -1.74 -7.30 -6.66
N ALA A 67 -1.24 -7.21 -7.89
CA ALA A 67 -2.00 -6.70 -9.04
C ALA A 67 -3.30 -7.48 -9.29
N ARG A 68 -3.26 -8.82 -9.20
CA ARG A 68 -4.45 -9.67 -9.37
C ARG A 68 -5.48 -9.51 -8.25
N HIS A 69 -5.06 -9.05 -7.08
CA HIS A 69 -5.93 -8.81 -5.92
C HIS A 69 -6.04 -7.32 -5.58
N ALA A 70 -5.79 -6.45 -6.57
CA ALA A 70 -5.67 -5.00 -6.41
C ALA A 70 -6.86 -4.36 -5.70
N TRP A 71 -8.07 -4.86 -5.91
CA TRP A 71 -9.28 -4.34 -5.27
C TRP A 71 -9.15 -4.24 -3.74
N THR A 72 -8.38 -5.13 -3.11
CA THR A 72 -8.13 -5.12 -1.65
C THR A 72 -7.36 -3.87 -1.20
N PHE A 73 -6.53 -3.33 -2.08
CA PHE A 73 -5.60 -2.24 -1.80
C PHE A 73 -6.09 -0.90 -2.31
N VAL A 74 -6.80 -0.88 -3.44
CA VAL A 74 -7.15 0.38 -4.14
C VAL A 74 -8.64 0.63 -4.28
N GLY A 75 -9.51 -0.28 -3.82
CA GLY A 75 -10.95 -0.13 -3.97
C GLY A 75 -11.35 0.04 -5.44
N SER A 76 -12.09 1.10 -5.72
CA SER A 76 -12.51 1.56 -7.05
C SER A 76 -11.39 2.21 -7.88
N GLY A 77 -10.24 2.51 -7.26
CA GLY A 77 -9.05 3.00 -7.95
C GLY A 77 -8.40 1.95 -8.86
N ARG A 78 -7.32 2.34 -9.54
CA ARG A 78 -6.53 1.44 -10.40
C ARG A 78 -5.11 1.31 -9.90
N LEU A 79 -4.68 0.07 -9.67
CA LEU A 79 -3.30 -0.26 -9.35
C LEU A 79 -2.54 -0.60 -10.62
N HIS A 80 -1.40 0.06 -10.80
CA HIS A 80 -0.43 -0.21 -11.85
C HIS A 80 0.85 -0.73 -11.19
N VAL A 81 1.44 -1.77 -11.75
CA VAL A 81 2.77 -2.26 -11.35
C VAL A 81 3.73 -1.85 -12.45
N THR A 82 4.55 -0.82 -12.21
CA THR A 82 5.52 -0.33 -13.20
C THR A 82 6.65 -1.34 -13.36
N ASP A 83 7.11 -1.88 -12.23
CA ASP A 83 8.11 -2.93 -12.12
C ASP A 83 7.92 -3.65 -10.76
N PRO A 84 8.66 -4.74 -10.47
CA PRO A 84 8.51 -5.49 -9.22
C PRO A 84 8.69 -4.71 -7.90
N TRP A 85 9.18 -3.48 -7.93
CA TRP A 85 9.48 -2.63 -6.78
C TRP A 85 8.74 -1.29 -6.81
N THR A 86 7.89 -1.07 -7.81
CA THR A 86 7.20 0.21 -8.02
C THR A 86 5.72 0.00 -8.27
N PHE A 87 4.89 0.61 -7.42
CA PHE A 87 3.44 0.62 -7.56
C PHE A 87 2.94 2.04 -7.82
N GLU A 88 1.92 2.16 -8.67
CA GLU A 88 1.18 3.41 -8.85
C GLU A 88 -0.31 3.18 -8.63
N ILE A 89 -0.96 4.10 -7.91
CA ILE A 89 -2.40 4.10 -7.68
C ILE A 89 -3.01 5.33 -8.32
N GLU A 90 -3.88 5.09 -9.29
CA GLU A 90 -4.69 6.11 -9.94
C GLU A 90 -6.07 6.15 -9.29
N ASP A 91 -6.61 7.37 -9.11
CA ASP A 91 -7.91 7.62 -8.49
C ASP A 91 -8.07 6.93 -7.12
N ASN A 92 -7.04 7.07 -6.26
CA ASN A 92 -7.01 6.47 -4.93
C ASN A 92 -8.17 6.99 -4.06
N PRO A 93 -9.13 6.13 -3.66
CA PRO A 93 -10.28 6.56 -2.87
C PRO A 93 -9.91 7.20 -1.53
N LEU A 94 -8.78 6.80 -0.93
CA LEU A 94 -8.38 7.26 0.40
C LEU A 94 -7.95 8.73 0.44
N ILE A 95 -7.69 9.33 -0.72
CA ILE A 95 -7.27 10.73 -0.85
C ILE A 95 -8.09 11.50 -1.91
N ARG A 96 -9.18 10.89 -2.40
CA ARG A 96 -9.96 11.47 -3.50
C ARG A 96 -10.54 12.82 -3.10
N GLY A 97 -10.23 13.85 -3.89
CA GLY A 97 -10.66 15.23 -3.64
C GLY A 97 -9.89 15.94 -2.52
N GLU A 98 -8.78 15.39 -2.04
CA GLU A 98 -7.87 16.08 -1.12
C GLU A 98 -6.75 16.81 -1.88
N THR A 99 -6.27 17.89 -1.28
CA THR A 99 -5.11 18.67 -1.76
C THR A 99 -4.12 18.80 -0.61
N SER A 100 -2.85 18.49 -0.86
CA SER A 100 -1.79 18.55 0.15
C SER A 100 -0.44 18.82 -0.49
N SER A 101 0.45 19.55 0.20
CA SER A 101 1.85 19.69 -0.23
C SER A 101 2.67 18.42 0.02
N GLN A 102 2.18 17.52 0.87
CA GLN A 102 2.83 16.28 1.28
C GLN A 102 2.06 15.05 0.78
N CYS A 103 2.77 13.92 0.72
CA CYS A 103 2.19 12.60 0.51
C CYS A 103 1.23 12.22 1.66
N LEU A 104 0.13 11.52 1.34
CA LEU A 104 -0.96 11.23 2.29
C LEU A 104 -1.31 9.74 2.42
N CYS A 105 -0.69 8.87 1.61
CA CYS A 105 -1.06 7.46 1.49
C CYS A 105 -0.20 6.56 2.39
N ASP A 106 0.07 6.99 3.63
CA ASP A 106 0.89 6.25 4.60
C ASP A 106 0.35 4.84 4.90
N TRP A 107 -0.97 4.66 4.78
CA TRP A 107 -1.58 3.33 4.90
C TRP A 107 -1.07 2.36 3.83
N HIS A 108 -0.97 2.79 2.57
CA HIS A 108 -0.40 1.97 1.49
C HIS A 108 1.08 1.68 1.73
N VAL A 109 1.83 2.68 2.22
CA VAL A 109 3.23 2.50 2.63
C VAL A 109 3.36 1.39 3.68
N GLY A 110 2.55 1.44 4.74
CA GLY A 110 2.52 0.41 5.78
C GLY A 110 2.19 -0.98 5.26
N VAL A 111 1.20 -1.10 4.37
CA VAL A 111 0.80 -2.36 3.76
C VAL A 111 1.93 -2.95 2.89
N PHE A 112 2.43 -2.17 1.92
CA PHE A 112 3.43 -2.66 0.97
C PHE A 112 4.75 -2.99 1.66
N ARG A 113 5.20 -2.13 2.58
CA ARG A 113 6.39 -2.39 3.39
C ARG A 113 6.27 -3.72 4.11
N GLN A 114 5.19 -3.96 4.85
CA GLN A 114 5.06 -5.16 5.67
C GLN A 114 4.97 -6.44 4.83
N LEU A 115 4.29 -6.40 3.69
CA LEU A 115 4.24 -7.54 2.77
C LEU A 115 5.63 -7.88 2.21
N TYR A 116 6.38 -6.88 1.75
CA TYR A 116 7.73 -7.10 1.21
C TYR A 116 8.74 -7.49 2.29
N GLN A 117 8.67 -6.88 3.46
CA GLN A 117 9.50 -7.26 4.61
C GLN A 117 9.29 -8.72 5.01
N THR A 118 8.05 -9.18 4.97
CA THR A 118 7.72 -10.55 5.35
C THR A 118 8.05 -11.57 4.26
N LEU A 119 7.81 -11.24 2.98
CA LEU A 119 7.81 -12.23 1.89
C LEU A 119 9.00 -12.12 0.94
N VAL A 120 9.76 -11.03 0.97
CA VAL A 120 10.86 -10.75 0.04
C VAL A 120 12.19 -10.52 0.76
N SER A 121 12.25 -9.54 1.67
CA SER A 121 13.48 -9.19 2.40
C SER A 121 13.16 -8.32 3.62
N SER A 122 13.63 -8.70 4.80
CA SER A 122 13.39 -7.95 6.05
C SER A 122 13.83 -6.49 6.01
N ASP A 123 14.87 -6.19 5.22
CA ASP A 123 15.45 -4.84 5.10
C ASP A 123 14.65 -3.93 4.17
N CYS A 124 13.60 -4.46 3.52
CA CYS A 124 12.84 -3.69 2.55
C CYS A 124 12.16 -2.48 3.18
N ILE A 125 12.31 -1.33 2.54
CA ILE A 125 11.60 -0.09 2.86
C ILE A 125 10.62 0.24 1.74
N CYS A 126 9.59 1.02 2.06
CA CYS A 126 8.64 1.55 1.10
C CYS A 126 8.46 3.04 1.40
N ALA A 127 8.40 3.87 0.36
CA ALA A 127 8.08 5.28 0.47
C ALA A 127 7.05 5.67 -0.60
N GLU A 128 6.12 6.56 -0.26
CA GLU A 128 5.33 7.27 -1.26
C GLU A 128 6.15 8.46 -1.78
N THR A 129 6.60 8.39 -3.03
CA THR A 129 7.46 9.42 -3.65
C THR A 129 6.68 10.48 -4.41
N ARG A 130 5.40 10.23 -4.67
CA ARG A 130 4.45 11.17 -5.29
C ARG A 130 3.04 10.84 -4.86
N CYS A 131 2.21 11.85 -4.64
CA CYS A 131 0.82 11.66 -4.24
C CYS A 131 -0.16 12.32 -5.21
N GLY A 132 -1.30 11.66 -5.43
CA GLY A 132 -2.39 12.24 -6.22
C GLY A 132 -3.03 13.49 -5.59
N ALA A 133 -2.79 13.72 -4.29
CA ALA A 133 -3.25 14.92 -3.58
C ALA A 133 -2.34 16.14 -3.81
N GLN A 134 -1.14 15.97 -4.38
CA GLN A 134 -0.23 17.08 -4.63
C GLN A 134 -0.62 17.88 -5.87
N GLU A 135 -1.00 17.18 -6.95
CA GLU A 135 -1.43 17.82 -8.19
C GLU A 135 -2.54 17.01 -8.85
N LYS A 136 -3.50 17.72 -9.47
CA LYS A 136 -4.63 17.09 -10.16
C LYS A 136 -4.13 16.20 -11.30
N GLY A 137 -4.52 14.94 -11.28
CA GLY A 137 -4.15 13.96 -12.31
C GLY A 137 -2.87 13.16 -12.00
N ASN A 138 -2.15 13.48 -10.91
CA ASN A 138 -1.06 12.64 -10.44
C ASN A 138 -1.56 11.30 -9.91
N ARG A 139 -0.70 10.29 -10.03
CA ARG A 139 -0.86 8.98 -9.39
C ARG A 139 -0.08 8.98 -8.09
N CYS A 140 -0.58 8.23 -7.11
CA CYS A 140 0.19 7.93 -5.91
C CYS A 140 1.26 6.91 -6.29
N ARG A 141 2.53 7.20 -6.07
CA ARG A 141 3.66 6.37 -6.48
C ARG A 141 4.39 5.87 -5.25
N PHE A 142 4.56 4.56 -5.17
CA PHE A 142 5.22 3.86 -4.07
C PHE A 142 6.44 3.13 -4.61
N GLU A 143 7.59 3.42 -4.04
CA GLU A 143 8.87 2.80 -4.40
C GLU A 143 9.38 1.99 -3.23
N LEU A 144 9.80 0.76 -3.54
CA LEU A 144 10.40 -0.16 -2.60
C LEU A 144 11.89 -0.34 -2.90
N SER A 145 12.70 -0.37 -1.86
CA SER A 145 14.14 -0.59 -1.95
C SER A 145 14.63 -1.47 -0.81
N LEU A 146 15.89 -1.89 -0.91
CA LEU A 146 16.62 -2.64 0.11
C LEU A 146 17.58 -1.74 0.89
#